data_AF-A0A2K3CWD3-F1
#
_entry.id   AF-A0A2K3CWD3-F1
#
_cell.length_a   1.000
_cell.length_b   1.000
_cell.length_c   1.000
_cell.angle_alpha   90.00
_cell.angle_beta   90.00
_cell.angle_gamma   90.00
#
_symmetry.space_group_name_H-M   'P 1'
#
loop_
_entity.id
_entity.type
_entity.pdbx_description
1 polymer ?
#
loop_
_entity_poly.entity_id
_entity_poly.type
_entity_poly.pdbx_seq_one_letter_code
_entity_poly.pdbx_strand_id
1 'polypeptide(L)'
;MPSRALTSAAAAGNLAACERLLALGHKHTGYSYAARAAAQEGHIAVLQLLLGAAASVGATRQACLDAATRGACAGGRLSLLHWLQANHPTTVSALACANEAAAAGHAELLESLLPLLHASWADAAGRQADSGKNKLRLLGFITRGCPFEVLRRHFDSLWPWGPAPVPVPVPAGAGAVAGGGADLAAVAAAVAGAGGAGDAAAAAAGEPPRNSDLAPLFTAAAGSATPCWAAKLDFLCGAFPPGTAARLLRANRFNFGDVARAPDYVARLRRLWHLVDSQPQAAGQAAAAAGAAARRDLKWCITKAMVLTAVRYGHADALRYLLDECGVPLDTHDTFIMYMNFAEDVGSSGRLGATATGAAGANGHLAVLQLLRNEGVAFKAKDLVRQGCWHRAAAAVRMTWLMEVVVDAPGDGDGWSAVFVAAARGGAGLPLLRALRARGAAVDLDAVACGGSLEALEWAVEELAAERGEAALQVPVSPRYVRTIRIAGDNSTLDWLRGRGLLPPLLVRVRELQRDGGKGVGDADA
;
A
#
# COMPACT_ATOMS: atom_id res chain seq x y z
N MET A 1 -7.07 18.20 -9.24
CA MET A 1 -7.67 17.34 -10.29
C MET A 1 -6.92 17.34 -11.64
N PRO A 2 -6.40 18.46 -12.21
CA PRO A 2 -5.85 18.44 -13.58
C PRO A 2 -4.55 17.64 -13.78
N SER A 3 -3.72 17.46 -12.74
CA SER A 3 -2.53 16.60 -12.81
C SER A 3 -2.86 15.13 -13.10
N ARG A 4 -4.00 14.64 -12.59
CA ARG A 4 -4.50 13.29 -12.89
C ARG A 4 -5.05 13.18 -14.30
N ALA A 5 -5.75 14.21 -14.79
CA ALA A 5 -6.27 14.24 -16.16
C ALA A 5 -5.13 14.19 -17.20
N LEU A 6 -4.05 14.97 -16.98
CA LEU A 6 -2.88 14.92 -17.86
C LEU A 6 -2.19 13.55 -17.81
N THR A 7 -2.07 12.96 -16.62
CA THR A 7 -1.47 11.61 -16.47
C THR A 7 -2.30 10.55 -17.20
N SER A 8 -3.63 10.58 -17.08
CA SER A 8 -4.52 9.66 -17.80
C SER A 8 -4.48 9.87 -19.31
N ALA A 9 -4.48 11.11 -19.79
CA ALA A 9 -4.36 11.41 -21.23
C ALA A 9 -3.00 10.93 -21.78
N ALA A 10 -1.94 11.10 -21.01
CA ALA A 10 -0.60 10.66 -21.38
C ALA A 10 -0.46 9.14 -21.40
N ALA A 11 -1.06 8.44 -20.43
CA ALA A 11 -1.15 6.98 -20.43
C ALA A 11 -1.96 6.46 -21.65
N ALA A 12 -2.99 7.18 -22.07
CA ALA A 12 -3.80 6.82 -23.24
C ALA A 12 -3.16 7.20 -24.58
N GLY A 13 -2.00 7.88 -24.58
CA GLY A 13 -1.34 8.34 -25.80
C GLY A 13 -2.08 9.46 -26.54
N ASN A 14 -3.02 10.15 -25.89
CA ASN A 14 -3.84 11.18 -26.53
C ASN A 14 -3.09 12.52 -26.61
N LEU A 15 -2.33 12.69 -27.69
CA LEU A 15 -1.51 13.88 -27.93
C LEU A 15 -2.33 15.18 -27.90
N ALA A 16 -3.47 15.23 -28.59
CA ALA A 16 -4.31 16.41 -28.68
C ALA A 16 -4.89 16.81 -27.31
N ALA A 17 -5.27 15.84 -26.47
CA ALA A 17 -5.71 16.11 -25.11
C ALA A 17 -4.56 16.63 -24.25
N CYS A 18 -3.36 16.06 -24.38
CA CYS A 18 -2.17 16.55 -23.70
C CYS A 18 -1.85 18.00 -24.10
N GLU A 19 -1.85 18.34 -25.40
CA GLU A 19 -1.63 19.71 -25.90
C GLU A 19 -2.59 20.71 -25.27
N ARG A 20 -3.89 20.40 -25.30
CA ARG A 20 -4.93 21.26 -24.69
C ARG A 20 -4.72 21.43 -23.19
N LEU A 21 -4.42 20.35 -22.48
CA LEU A 21 -4.19 20.39 -21.03
C LEU A 21 -2.92 21.16 -20.65
N LEU A 22 -1.88 21.13 -21.49
CA LEU A 22 -0.68 21.93 -21.30
C LEU A 22 -0.91 23.41 -21.60
N ALA A 23 -1.71 23.73 -22.63
CA ALA A 23 -2.05 25.11 -22.98
C ALA A 23 -2.85 25.85 -21.88
N LEU A 24 -3.57 25.11 -21.03
CA LEU A 24 -4.32 25.67 -19.89
C LEU A 24 -3.43 26.16 -18.72
N GLY A 25 -2.10 26.02 -18.81
CA GLY A 25 -1.15 26.78 -17.99
C GLY A 25 -1.13 26.46 -16.49
N HIS A 26 -1.53 25.26 -16.07
CA HIS A 26 -1.57 24.91 -14.65
C HIS A 26 -0.21 24.48 -14.06
N LYS A 27 -0.01 24.79 -12.78
CA LYS A 27 1.25 24.65 -12.03
C LYS A 27 1.93 23.29 -12.22
N HIS A 28 3.25 23.34 -12.30
CA HIS A 28 4.25 22.35 -12.72
C HIS A 28 4.31 20.98 -12.00
N THR A 29 3.32 20.59 -11.21
CA THR A 29 3.44 19.45 -10.26
C THR A 29 3.04 18.09 -10.83
N GLY A 30 2.80 17.95 -12.15
CA GLY A 30 2.30 16.71 -12.78
C GLY A 30 3.12 16.14 -13.95
N TYR A 31 4.14 16.85 -14.45
CA TYR A 31 4.86 16.46 -15.67
C TYR A 31 5.60 15.13 -15.57
N SER A 32 6.27 14.87 -14.44
CA SER A 32 7.02 13.63 -14.23
C SER A 32 6.10 12.41 -14.16
N TYR A 33 4.92 12.54 -13.55
CA TYR A 33 3.90 11.47 -13.53
C TYR A 33 3.34 11.18 -14.92
N ALA A 34 3.01 12.23 -15.69
CA ALA A 34 2.55 12.08 -17.06
C ALA A 34 3.62 11.48 -17.97
N ALA A 35 4.88 11.91 -17.84
CA ALA A 35 6.02 11.39 -18.61
C ALA A 35 6.29 9.91 -18.28
N ARG A 36 6.22 9.53 -16.99
CA ARG A 36 6.30 8.12 -16.58
C ARG A 36 5.19 7.29 -17.21
N ALA A 37 3.95 7.77 -17.15
CA ALA A 37 2.80 7.05 -17.70
C ALA A 37 2.88 6.88 -19.23
N ALA A 38 3.20 7.96 -19.97
CA ALA A 38 3.42 7.87 -21.41
C ALA A 38 4.55 6.92 -21.79
N ALA A 39 5.67 6.95 -21.05
CA ALA A 39 6.80 6.07 -21.32
C ALA A 39 6.50 4.60 -20.97
N GLN A 40 5.72 4.35 -19.91
CA GLN A 40 5.26 3.00 -19.55
C GLN A 40 4.40 2.40 -20.67
N GLU A 41 3.55 3.20 -21.29
CA GLU A 41 2.70 2.76 -22.41
C GLU A 41 3.38 2.87 -23.79
N GLY A 42 4.59 3.42 -23.87
CA GLY A 42 5.39 3.47 -25.10
C GLY A 42 5.08 4.65 -26.03
N HIS A 43 4.40 5.70 -25.55
CA HIS A 43 3.97 6.83 -26.37
C HIS A 43 5.07 7.90 -26.56
N ILE A 44 5.96 7.68 -27.51
CA ILE A 44 7.11 8.57 -27.81
C ILE A 44 6.65 10.00 -28.16
N ALA A 45 5.61 10.16 -28.99
CA ALA A 45 5.12 11.49 -29.41
C ALA A 45 4.63 12.34 -28.23
N VAL A 46 3.87 11.73 -27.32
CA VAL A 46 3.41 12.40 -26.09
C VAL A 46 4.61 12.72 -25.19
N LEU A 47 5.57 11.82 -25.08
CA LEU A 47 6.78 12.03 -24.29
C LEU A 47 7.62 13.20 -24.83
N GLN A 48 7.80 13.32 -26.15
CA GLN A 48 8.51 14.43 -26.77
C GLN A 48 7.84 15.78 -26.45
N LEU A 49 6.51 15.84 -26.53
CA LEU A 49 5.73 17.02 -26.14
C LEU A 49 5.92 17.38 -24.66
N LEU A 50 5.84 16.39 -23.76
CA LEU A 50 6.03 16.61 -22.32
C LEU A 50 7.46 17.07 -21.99
N LEU A 51 8.47 16.51 -22.65
CA LEU A 51 9.88 16.90 -22.47
C LEU A 51 10.15 18.30 -23.03
N GLY A 52 9.56 18.65 -24.17
CA GLY A 52 9.60 19.99 -24.75
C GLY A 52 9.01 21.03 -23.81
N ALA A 53 7.82 20.76 -23.27
CA ALA A 53 7.16 21.63 -22.30
C ALA A 53 7.93 21.75 -20.97
N ALA A 54 8.63 20.71 -20.53
CA ALA A 54 9.47 20.75 -19.32
C ALA A 54 10.81 21.50 -19.52
N ALA A 55 11.28 21.63 -20.77
CA ALA A 55 12.57 22.27 -21.09
C ALA A 55 12.61 23.76 -20.78
N SER A 56 11.48 24.43 -20.96
CA SER A 56 11.34 25.87 -20.70
C SER A 56 11.50 26.25 -19.22
N VAL A 57 11.61 25.27 -18.31
CA VAL A 57 11.55 25.47 -16.85
C VAL A 57 12.76 24.89 -16.08
N GLY A 58 13.77 24.33 -16.76
CA GLY A 58 15.12 24.04 -16.22
C GLY A 58 15.26 22.89 -15.18
N ALA A 59 14.47 22.88 -14.10
CA ALA A 59 14.58 21.87 -13.03
C ALA A 59 13.60 20.68 -13.17
N THR A 60 12.60 20.80 -14.05
CA THR A 60 11.57 19.77 -14.29
C THR A 60 11.94 18.79 -15.40
N ARG A 61 12.82 19.18 -16.35
CA ARG A 61 13.17 18.33 -17.51
C ARG A 61 13.91 17.06 -17.09
N GLN A 62 14.93 17.16 -16.22
CA GLN A 62 15.66 15.97 -15.76
C GLN A 62 14.76 15.03 -14.96
N ALA A 63 13.90 15.57 -14.09
CA ALA A 63 12.93 14.76 -13.35
C ALA A 63 11.93 14.04 -14.28
N CYS A 64 11.56 14.65 -15.41
CA CYS A 64 10.73 14.00 -16.43
C CYS A 64 11.49 12.93 -17.20
N LEU A 65 12.76 13.17 -17.55
CA LEU A 65 13.63 12.18 -18.19
C LEU A 65 13.85 10.95 -17.30
N ASP A 66 14.17 11.16 -16.03
CA ASP A 66 14.36 10.08 -15.06
C ASP A 66 13.05 9.31 -14.83
N ALA A 67 11.91 10.02 -14.75
CA ALA A 67 10.59 9.42 -14.60
C ALA A 67 10.19 8.62 -15.86
N ALA A 68 10.48 9.14 -17.06
CA ALA A 68 10.25 8.46 -18.33
C ALA A 68 11.12 7.20 -18.46
N THR A 69 12.40 7.29 -18.07
CA THR A 69 13.32 6.14 -18.08
C THR A 69 12.81 5.02 -17.18
N ARG A 70 12.39 5.34 -15.96
CA ARG A 70 11.79 4.34 -15.06
C ARG A 70 10.44 3.83 -15.58
N GLY A 71 9.64 4.69 -16.22
CA GLY A 71 8.39 4.31 -16.88
C GLY A 71 8.62 3.30 -18.01
N ALA A 72 9.58 3.58 -18.90
CA ALA A 72 9.99 2.69 -19.97
C ALA A 72 10.39 1.31 -19.43
N CYS A 73 11.13 1.29 -18.31
CA CYS A 73 11.54 0.05 -17.66
C CYS A 73 10.35 -0.70 -17.05
N ALA A 74 9.47 0.01 -16.34
CA ALA A 74 8.27 -0.56 -15.75
C ALA A 74 7.23 -1.01 -16.80
N GLY A 75 7.33 -0.56 -18.05
CA GLY A 75 6.48 -0.97 -19.17
C GLY A 75 7.16 -1.92 -20.17
N GLY A 76 8.42 -2.31 -19.92
CA GLY A 76 9.15 -3.23 -20.79
C GLY A 76 9.47 -2.66 -22.18
N ARG A 77 9.50 -1.33 -22.31
CA ARG A 77 9.64 -0.64 -23.61
C ARG A 77 11.11 -0.51 -24.02
N LEU A 78 11.74 -1.63 -24.40
CA LEU A 78 13.17 -1.68 -24.76
C LEU A 78 13.55 -0.66 -25.84
N SER A 79 12.76 -0.55 -26.91
CA SER A 79 13.01 0.42 -27.99
C SER A 79 12.94 1.88 -27.51
N LEU A 80 12.02 2.19 -26.60
CA LEU A 80 11.89 3.52 -26.00
C LEU A 80 13.05 3.81 -25.04
N LEU A 81 13.51 2.81 -24.29
CA LEU A 81 14.67 2.94 -23.42
C LEU A 81 15.94 3.23 -24.24
N HIS A 82 16.16 2.51 -25.34
CA HIS A 82 17.28 2.80 -26.25
C HIS A 82 17.16 4.20 -26.87
N TRP A 83 15.96 4.62 -27.26
CA TRP A 83 15.72 5.97 -27.75
C TRP A 83 16.07 7.03 -26.68
N LEU A 84 15.65 6.83 -25.43
CA LEU A 84 15.98 7.71 -24.31
C LEU A 84 17.51 7.77 -24.10
N GLN A 85 18.19 6.64 -24.04
CA GLN A 85 19.64 6.56 -23.81
C GLN A 85 20.46 7.20 -24.95
N ALA A 86 20.00 7.08 -26.20
CA ALA A 86 20.68 7.64 -27.35
C ALA A 86 20.49 9.16 -27.49
N ASN A 87 19.32 9.69 -27.11
CA ASN A 87 18.96 11.09 -27.36
C ASN A 87 19.06 11.98 -26.13
N HIS A 88 19.04 11.41 -24.93
CA HIS A 88 18.96 12.16 -23.67
C HIS A 88 19.84 11.53 -22.59
N PRO A 89 20.79 12.28 -21.98
CA PRO A 89 21.56 11.77 -20.86
C PRO A 89 20.64 11.55 -19.65
N THR A 90 20.45 10.29 -19.25
CA THR A 90 19.65 9.92 -18.08
C THR A 90 20.55 9.77 -16.86
N THR A 91 20.09 10.19 -15.67
CA THR A 91 20.85 9.96 -14.41
C THR A 91 20.47 8.65 -13.72
N VAL A 92 19.48 7.93 -14.26
CA VAL A 92 18.97 6.69 -13.68
C VAL A 92 19.99 5.57 -13.84
N SER A 93 20.36 4.95 -12.72
CA SER A 93 21.28 3.81 -12.74
C SER A 93 20.67 2.59 -13.43
N ALA A 94 21.51 1.78 -14.07
CA ALA A 94 21.08 0.51 -14.66
C ALA A 94 20.37 -0.39 -13.63
N LEU A 95 20.77 -0.33 -12.35
CA LEU A 95 20.15 -1.10 -11.27
C LEU A 95 18.72 -0.62 -11.00
N ALA A 96 18.47 0.69 -11.03
CA ALA A 96 17.11 1.22 -10.87
C ALA A 96 16.21 0.79 -12.04
N CYS A 97 16.74 0.81 -13.27
CA CYS A 97 16.04 0.30 -14.46
C CYS A 97 15.70 -1.20 -14.34
N ALA A 98 16.67 -2.02 -13.94
CA ALA A 98 16.48 -3.46 -13.76
C ALA A 98 15.49 -3.79 -12.64
N ASN A 99 15.51 -3.05 -11.52
CA ASN A 99 14.54 -3.21 -10.44
C ASN A 99 13.11 -2.93 -10.91
N GLU A 100 12.90 -1.86 -11.69
CA GLU A 100 11.58 -1.51 -12.23
C GLU A 100 11.10 -2.56 -13.25
N ALA A 101 11.98 -3.01 -14.15
CA ALA A 101 11.67 -4.08 -15.12
C ALA A 101 11.34 -5.41 -14.43
N ALA A 102 12.13 -5.81 -13.42
CA ALA A 102 11.91 -7.03 -12.66
C ALA A 102 10.61 -6.97 -11.83
N ALA A 103 10.32 -5.83 -11.19
CA ALA A 103 9.09 -5.63 -10.43
C ALA A 103 7.83 -5.72 -11.31
N ALA A 104 7.92 -5.23 -12.55
CA ALA A 104 6.86 -5.30 -13.55
C ALA A 104 6.80 -6.64 -14.32
N GLY A 105 7.81 -7.51 -14.15
CA GLY A 105 7.84 -8.83 -14.78
C GLY A 105 8.36 -8.85 -16.21
N HIS A 106 9.01 -7.79 -16.69
CA HIS A 106 9.57 -7.71 -18.04
C HIS A 106 10.92 -8.42 -18.13
N ALA A 107 10.88 -9.75 -18.24
CA ALA A 107 12.04 -10.63 -18.25
C ALA A 107 13.04 -10.30 -19.37
N GLU A 108 12.58 -10.05 -20.59
CA GLU A 108 13.45 -9.74 -21.74
C GLU A 108 14.27 -8.46 -21.52
N LEU A 109 13.62 -7.39 -21.04
CA LEU A 109 14.30 -6.14 -20.72
C LEU A 109 15.26 -6.30 -19.54
N LEU A 110 14.86 -7.07 -18.51
CA LEU A 110 15.76 -7.39 -17.41
C LEU A 110 17.01 -8.12 -17.91
N GLU A 111 16.85 -9.12 -18.76
CA GLU A 111 17.95 -9.91 -19.32
C GLU A 111 18.89 -9.06 -20.18
N SER A 112 18.38 -8.08 -20.93
CA SER A 112 19.24 -7.14 -21.66
C SER A 112 20.05 -6.21 -20.74
N LEU A 113 19.53 -5.92 -19.53
CA LEU A 113 20.19 -5.04 -18.56
C LEU A 113 21.20 -5.77 -17.65
N LEU A 114 21.04 -7.08 -17.44
CA LEU A 114 21.90 -7.87 -16.55
C LEU A 114 23.40 -7.82 -16.91
N PRO A 115 23.84 -7.91 -18.19
CA PRO A 115 25.26 -7.82 -18.53
C PRO A 115 25.89 -6.49 -18.09
N LEU A 116 25.18 -5.37 -18.24
CA LEU A 116 25.63 -4.05 -17.82
C LEU A 116 25.78 -3.97 -16.30
N LEU A 117 24.88 -4.63 -15.56
CA LEU A 117 24.97 -4.72 -14.10
C LEU A 117 26.14 -5.57 -13.64
N HIS A 118 26.39 -6.72 -14.25
CA HIS A 118 27.51 -7.57 -13.90
C HIS A 118 28.84 -6.86 -14.10
N ALA A 119 29.00 -6.12 -15.21
CA ALA A 119 30.17 -5.27 -15.45
C ALA A 119 30.32 -4.20 -14.36
N SER A 120 29.24 -3.45 -14.08
CA SER A 120 29.25 -2.42 -13.03
C SER A 120 29.55 -2.97 -11.64
N TRP A 121 29.12 -4.18 -11.31
CA TRP A 121 29.40 -4.83 -10.03
C TRP A 121 30.83 -5.37 -9.94
N ALA A 122 31.41 -5.81 -11.06
CA ALA A 122 32.81 -6.21 -11.11
C ALA A 122 33.73 -5.00 -10.87
N ASP A 123 33.40 -3.85 -11.46
CA ASP A 123 34.16 -2.61 -11.26
C ASP A 123 34.02 -2.05 -9.82
N ALA A 124 32.89 -2.34 -9.16
CA ALA A 124 32.61 -1.89 -7.80
C ALA A 124 33.16 -2.81 -6.69
N ALA A 125 33.96 -3.84 -7.04
CA ALA A 125 34.43 -4.89 -6.12
C ALA A 125 35.24 -4.39 -4.90
N GLY A 126 35.67 -3.12 -4.87
CA GLY A 126 36.25 -2.48 -3.66
C GLY A 126 35.24 -2.11 -2.57
N ARG A 127 33.92 -2.19 -2.82
CA ARG A 127 32.82 -1.86 -1.89
C ARG A 127 31.86 -3.05 -1.69
N GLN A 128 32.42 -4.19 -1.29
CA GLN A 128 31.79 -5.52 -1.27
C GLN A 128 30.40 -5.57 -0.59
N ALA A 129 30.19 -4.83 0.50
CA ALA A 129 28.95 -4.86 1.28
C ALA A 129 27.73 -4.25 0.55
N ASP A 130 27.93 -3.22 -0.28
CA ASP A 130 26.84 -2.56 -1.02
C ASP A 130 26.45 -3.35 -2.28
N SER A 131 27.43 -4.02 -2.91
CA SER A 131 27.20 -4.90 -4.07
C SER A 131 26.29 -6.08 -3.69
N GLY A 132 26.52 -6.71 -2.54
CA GLY A 132 25.68 -7.80 -2.06
C GLY A 132 24.21 -7.38 -1.87
N LYS A 133 23.96 -6.35 -1.05
CA LYS A 133 22.57 -5.91 -0.76
C LYS A 133 21.80 -5.54 -2.03
N ASN A 134 22.48 -4.94 -3.01
CA ASN A 134 21.89 -4.59 -4.30
C ASN A 134 21.49 -5.84 -5.12
N LYS A 135 22.31 -6.89 -5.10
CA LYS A 135 21.99 -8.15 -5.78
C LYS A 135 20.80 -8.88 -5.13
N LEU A 136 20.76 -8.99 -3.79
CA LEU A 136 19.60 -9.56 -3.08
C LEU A 136 18.34 -8.74 -3.31
N ARG A 137 18.46 -7.41 -3.37
CA ARG A 137 17.32 -6.54 -3.66
C ARG A 137 16.77 -6.79 -5.06
N LEU A 138 17.64 -6.91 -6.07
CA LEU A 138 17.22 -7.27 -7.43
C LEU A 138 16.55 -8.64 -7.46
N LEU A 139 17.12 -9.63 -6.79
CA LEU A 139 16.53 -10.97 -6.67
C LEU A 139 15.13 -10.92 -6.02
N GLY A 140 14.92 -10.06 -5.01
CA GLY A 140 13.61 -9.81 -4.42
C GLY A 140 12.60 -9.25 -5.44
N PHE A 141 13.01 -8.32 -6.32
CA PHE A 141 12.15 -7.82 -7.39
C PHE A 141 11.83 -8.89 -8.43
N ILE A 142 12.82 -9.69 -8.84
CA ILE A 142 12.62 -10.84 -9.75
C ILE A 142 11.62 -11.82 -9.15
N THR A 143 11.81 -12.17 -7.88
CA THR A 143 10.92 -13.08 -7.14
C THR A 143 9.49 -12.55 -7.11
N ARG A 144 9.30 -11.24 -6.95
CA ARG A 144 7.99 -10.63 -6.90
C ARG A 144 7.30 -10.58 -8.26
N GLY A 145 7.98 -10.06 -9.29
CA GLY A 145 7.35 -9.67 -10.55
C GLY A 145 7.57 -10.62 -11.72
N CYS A 146 8.73 -11.28 -11.83
CA CYS A 146 9.06 -12.14 -12.98
C CYS A 146 8.52 -13.57 -12.81
N PRO A 147 8.31 -14.35 -13.89
CA PRO A 147 7.97 -15.77 -13.79
C PRO A 147 9.00 -16.60 -12.98
N PHE A 148 8.56 -17.74 -12.46
CA PHE A 148 9.40 -18.67 -11.68
C PHE A 148 10.69 -19.06 -12.41
N GLU A 149 10.63 -19.25 -13.73
CA GLU A 149 11.80 -19.63 -14.54
C GLU A 149 12.93 -18.58 -14.50
N VAL A 150 12.57 -17.30 -14.47
CA VAL A 150 13.54 -16.19 -14.38
C VAL A 150 14.19 -16.16 -13.00
N LEU A 151 13.40 -16.39 -11.94
CA LEU A 151 13.93 -16.55 -10.59
C LEU A 151 14.93 -17.71 -10.55
N ARG A 152 14.54 -18.90 -11.02
CA ARG A 152 15.37 -20.10 -10.99
C ARG A 152 16.70 -19.89 -11.72
N ARG A 153 16.67 -19.26 -12.91
CA ARG A 153 17.87 -18.99 -13.71
C ARG A 153 18.87 -18.05 -13.02
N HIS A 154 18.37 -17.04 -12.31
CA HIS A 154 19.22 -15.99 -11.74
C HIS A 154 19.48 -16.14 -10.24
N PHE A 155 18.92 -17.16 -9.59
CA PHE A 155 19.03 -17.38 -8.15
C PHE A 155 20.48 -17.52 -7.69
N ASP A 156 21.24 -18.43 -8.30
CA ASP A 156 22.65 -18.67 -7.94
C ASP A 156 23.60 -17.64 -8.57
N SER A 157 23.23 -17.09 -9.73
CA SER A 157 24.04 -16.09 -10.44
C SER A 157 24.08 -14.75 -9.71
N LEU A 158 22.99 -14.35 -9.05
CA LEU A 158 22.90 -13.07 -8.35
C LEU A 158 23.45 -13.15 -6.93
N TRP A 159 23.50 -14.32 -6.30
CA TRP A 159 24.03 -14.43 -4.95
C TRP A 159 24.82 -15.73 -4.76
N PRO A 160 26.09 -15.66 -4.35
CA PRO A 160 26.83 -16.85 -3.96
C PRO A 160 26.35 -17.28 -2.57
N TRP A 161 25.37 -18.18 -2.52
CA TRP A 161 24.71 -18.64 -1.28
C TRP A 161 25.63 -19.33 -0.27
N GLY A 162 26.92 -19.49 -0.59
CA GLY A 162 27.85 -20.35 0.13
C GLY A 162 27.50 -21.83 -0.08
N PRO A 163 28.29 -22.77 0.47
CA PRO A 163 27.86 -24.17 0.50
C PRO A 163 26.54 -24.25 1.26
N ALA A 164 25.47 -24.64 0.57
CA ALA A 164 24.21 -24.96 1.21
C ALA A 164 24.49 -25.97 2.34
N PRO A 165 23.93 -25.81 3.55
CA PRO A 165 23.98 -26.88 4.54
C PRO A 165 23.34 -28.10 3.90
N VAL A 166 24.17 -29.11 3.65
CA VAL A 166 23.81 -30.33 2.92
C VAL A 166 22.51 -30.89 3.51
N PRO A 167 21.48 -31.18 2.71
CA PRO A 167 20.32 -31.90 3.21
C PRO A 167 20.79 -33.25 3.73
N VAL A 168 20.63 -33.49 5.04
CA VAL A 168 20.90 -34.80 5.64
C VAL A 168 20.02 -35.81 4.91
N PRO A 169 20.59 -36.83 4.23
CA PRO A 169 19.77 -37.82 3.53
C PRO A 169 18.92 -38.55 4.56
N VAL A 170 17.60 -38.51 4.39
CA VAL A 170 16.68 -39.39 5.11
C VAL A 170 16.94 -40.80 4.59
N PRO A 171 17.35 -41.78 5.42
CA PRO A 171 17.60 -43.11 4.92
C PRO A 171 16.28 -43.75 4.52
N ALA A 172 16.22 -44.20 3.27
CA ALA A 172 15.13 -45.01 2.77
C ALA A 172 15.24 -46.44 3.35
N GLY A 173 14.15 -46.94 3.93
CA GLY A 173 13.96 -48.36 4.19
C GLY A 173 13.98 -48.75 5.66
N ALA A 174 12.80 -49.06 6.19
CA ALA A 174 12.65 -49.91 7.36
C ALA A 174 13.22 -51.31 7.06
N GLY A 175 14.05 -51.84 7.96
CA GLY A 175 14.62 -53.18 7.88
C GLY A 175 15.24 -53.61 9.21
N ALA A 176 14.39 -54.15 10.08
CA ALA A 176 14.62 -55.13 11.15
C ALA A 176 16.04 -55.40 11.72
N VAL A 177 16.15 -55.21 13.05
CA VAL A 177 16.93 -55.92 14.10
C VAL A 177 18.44 -56.21 13.94
N ALA A 178 19.26 -55.71 14.87
CA ALA A 178 19.83 -56.47 16.01
C ALA A 178 21.10 -55.82 16.61
N GLY A 179 21.08 -55.63 17.94
CA GLY A 179 22.21 -55.85 18.86
C GLY A 179 23.52 -55.05 18.74
N GLY A 180 23.88 -54.35 19.82
CA GLY A 180 25.28 -54.04 20.16
C GLY A 180 25.52 -52.61 20.59
N GLY A 181 25.63 -52.38 21.89
CA GLY A 181 26.02 -51.08 22.46
C GLY A 181 27.51 -50.80 22.29
N ALA A 182 27.85 -49.53 22.07
CA ALA A 182 29.11 -48.89 22.49
C ALA A 182 29.03 -47.36 22.35
N ASP A 183 29.10 -46.69 23.51
CA ASP A 183 29.59 -45.33 23.81
C ASP A 183 29.46 -44.17 22.81
N LEU A 184 28.47 -43.31 23.09
CA LEU A 184 28.31 -41.94 22.58
C LEU A 184 29.18 -40.91 23.34
N ALA A 185 30.42 -41.25 23.67
CA ALA A 185 31.37 -40.32 24.32
C ALA A 185 32.59 -39.96 23.43
N ALA A 186 32.75 -40.59 22.26
CA ALA A 186 33.97 -40.43 21.44
C ALA A 186 33.85 -39.48 20.22
N VAL A 187 32.68 -38.88 19.95
CA VAL A 187 32.50 -37.96 18.78
C VAL A 187 32.58 -36.47 19.16
N ALA A 188 32.70 -36.15 20.45
CA ALA A 188 32.76 -34.76 20.95
C ALA A 188 34.20 -34.22 21.14
N ALA A 189 35.25 -34.96 20.76
CA ALA A 189 36.65 -34.59 21.02
C ALA A 189 37.53 -34.51 19.76
N ALA A 190 36.98 -34.09 18.62
CA ALA A 190 37.73 -33.90 17.37
C ALA A 190 37.58 -32.48 16.76
N VAL A 191 37.30 -31.46 17.59
CA VAL A 191 37.31 -30.04 17.15
C VAL A 191 38.13 -29.14 18.09
N ALA A 192 39.21 -29.68 18.64
CA ALA A 192 40.17 -28.88 19.41
C ALA A 192 41.60 -29.25 19.03
N GLY A 193 42.19 -28.48 18.12
CA GLY A 193 43.63 -28.40 17.95
C GLY A 193 44.19 -28.84 16.60
N ALA A 194 44.28 -27.90 15.65
CA ALA A 194 45.43 -27.76 14.75
C ALA A 194 45.30 -26.43 13.97
N GLY A 195 46.02 -25.40 14.44
CA GLY A 195 46.38 -24.28 13.59
C GLY A 195 47.58 -24.69 12.71
N GLY A 196 47.58 -24.23 11.45
CA GLY A 196 48.73 -24.36 10.56
C GLY A 196 48.35 -24.50 9.09
N ALA A 197 48.48 -23.38 8.37
CA ALA A 197 48.71 -23.21 6.93
C ALA A 197 48.21 -24.30 5.94
N GLY A 198 47.29 -23.92 5.07
CA GLY A 198 46.89 -24.71 3.89
C GLY A 198 45.80 -24.03 3.06
N ASP A 199 46.24 -23.13 2.19
CA ASP A 199 45.71 -22.89 0.84
C ASP A 199 44.31 -22.24 0.64
N ALA A 200 44.33 -20.91 0.51
CA ALA A 200 43.93 -20.12 -0.67
C ALA A 200 42.67 -20.46 -1.51
N ALA A 201 41.73 -21.28 -1.03
CA ALA A 201 40.45 -21.57 -1.69
C ALA A 201 39.22 -21.12 -0.88
N ALA A 202 39.41 -20.50 0.29
CA ALA A 202 38.33 -20.06 1.18
C ALA A 202 37.91 -18.58 1.01
N ALA A 203 38.42 -17.87 0.01
CA ALA A 203 38.19 -16.43 -0.16
C ALA A 203 36.99 -16.05 -1.07
N ALA A 204 36.19 -17.02 -1.52
CA ALA A 204 35.05 -16.78 -2.42
C ALA A 204 33.68 -17.21 -1.87
N ALA A 205 33.60 -17.69 -0.62
CA ALA A 205 32.32 -18.01 0.00
C ALA A 205 31.71 -16.73 0.61
N GLY A 206 30.62 -16.24 0.01
CA GLY A 206 29.82 -15.18 0.63
C GLY A 206 29.34 -15.62 2.02
N GLU A 207 29.43 -14.73 3.01
CA GLU A 207 28.85 -14.95 4.33
C GLU A 207 27.36 -15.32 4.16
N PRO A 208 26.84 -16.38 4.83
CA PRO A 208 25.45 -16.79 4.65
C PRO A 208 24.52 -15.63 5.00
N PRO A 209 23.51 -15.33 4.16
CA PRO A 209 22.65 -14.17 4.36
C PRO A 209 21.94 -14.26 5.71
N ARG A 210 21.89 -13.13 6.42
CA ARG A 210 21.22 -13.08 7.73
C ARG A 210 19.72 -13.31 7.54
N ASN A 211 19.03 -13.82 8.56
CA ASN A 211 17.57 -13.98 8.52
C ASN A 211 16.83 -12.68 8.14
N SER A 212 17.40 -11.51 8.48
CA SER A 212 16.86 -10.20 8.08
C SER A 212 16.88 -9.97 6.56
N ASP A 213 17.82 -10.58 5.86
CA ASP A 213 18.03 -10.40 4.42
C ASP A 213 17.20 -11.39 3.60
N LEU A 214 16.84 -12.54 4.19
CA LEU A 214 15.97 -13.55 3.60
C LEU A 214 14.48 -13.19 3.70
N ALA A 215 14.06 -12.48 4.74
CA ALA A 215 12.64 -12.16 4.94
C ALA A 215 12.00 -11.39 3.76
N PRO A 216 12.66 -10.38 3.15
CA PRO A 216 12.15 -9.72 1.95
C PRO A 216 11.97 -10.68 0.77
N LEU A 217 12.84 -11.68 0.62
CA LEU A 217 12.80 -12.64 -0.48
C LEU A 217 11.59 -13.59 -0.36
N PHE A 218 11.39 -14.17 0.83
CA PHE A 218 10.21 -15.00 1.10
C PHE A 218 8.90 -14.20 1.03
N THR A 219 8.92 -12.97 1.53
CA THR A 219 7.79 -12.02 1.40
C THR A 219 7.48 -11.73 -0.07
N ALA A 220 8.51 -11.52 -0.90
CA ALA A 220 8.35 -11.28 -2.33
C ALA A 220 7.74 -12.49 -3.05
N ALA A 221 8.11 -13.72 -2.67
CA ALA A 221 7.50 -14.93 -3.23
C ALA A 221 6.03 -15.05 -2.82
N ALA A 222 5.73 -14.93 -1.52
CA ALA A 222 4.37 -15.02 -1.01
C ALA A 222 3.46 -13.91 -1.56
N GLY A 223 3.99 -12.70 -1.76
CA GLY A 223 3.28 -11.55 -2.34
C GLY A 223 3.45 -11.40 -3.86
N SER A 224 3.97 -12.42 -4.55
CA SER A 224 4.23 -12.32 -5.99
C SER A 224 2.93 -12.18 -6.79
N ALA A 225 2.91 -11.27 -7.76
CA ALA A 225 1.76 -11.03 -8.63
C ALA A 225 1.58 -12.11 -9.70
N THR A 226 2.57 -12.99 -9.91
CA THR A 226 2.49 -14.05 -10.92
C THR A 226 1.74 -15.28 -10.40
N PRO A 227 1.03 -16.04 -11.26
CA PRO A 227 0.36 -17.28 -10.86
C PRO A 227 1.29 -18.35 -10.27
N CYS A 228 2.58 -18.34 -10.62
CA CYS A 228 3.59 -19.28 -10.12
C CYS A 228 4.15 -18.93 -8.72
N TRP A 229 3.48 -18.07 -7.95
CA TRP A 229 3.91 -17.65 -6.60
C TRP A 229 4.15 -18.84 -5.66
N ALA A 230 3.32 -19.89 -5.74
CA ALA A 230 3.46 -21.09 -4.91
C ALA A 230 4.75 -21.85 -5.24
N ALA A 231 5.04 -22.06 -6.53
CA ALA A 231 6.28 -22.69 -6.98
C ALA A 231 7.53 -21.90 -6.55
N LYS A 232 7.47 -20.56 -6.59
CA LYS A 232 8.56 -19.72 -6.07
C LYS A 232 8.77 -19.92 -4.58
N LEU A 233 7.69 -19.92 -3.80
CA LEU A 233 7.77 -20.11 -2.36
C LEU A 233 8.30 -21.51 -2.01
N ASP A 234 7.88 -22.53 -2.73
CA ASP A 234 8.31 -23.92 -2.56
C ASP A 234 9.78 -24.09 -2.92
N PHE A 235 10.22 -23.50 -4.03
CA PHE A 235 11.62 -23.43 -4.41
C PHE A 235 12.48 -22.80 -3.32
N LEU A 236 12.06 -21.64 -2.78
CA LEU A 236 12.78 -21.03 -1.65
C LEU A 236 12.76 -21.93 -0.41
N CYS A 237 11.64 -22.57 -0.09
CA CYS A 237 11.58 -23.51 1.04
C CYS A 237 12.53 -24.71 0.86
N GLY A 238 12.77 -25.15 -0.38
CA GLY A 238 13.73 -26.21 -0.69
C GLY A 238 15.20 -25.73 -0.77
N ALA A 239 15.42 -24.46 -1.13
CA ALA A 239 16.76 -23.86 -1.23
C ALA A 239 17.39 -23.53 0.13
N PHE A 240 16.59 -23.45 1.19
CA PHE A 240 17.04 -23.12 2.55
C PHE A 240 16.74 -24.25 3.54
N PRO A 241 17.39 -24.29 4.72
CA PRO A 241 17.11 -25.29 5.74
C PRO A 241 15.61 -25.41 6.05
N PRO A 242 15.09 -26.63 6.28
CA PRO A 242 13.71 -26.84 6.67
C PRO A 242 13.32 -25.95 7.86
N GLY A 243 12.14 -25.34 7.77
CA GLY A 243 11.63 -24.44 8.81
C GLY A 243 12.18 -23.01 8.76
N THR A 244 13.02 -22.63 7.78
CA THR A 244 13.45 -21.24 7.59
C THR A 244 12.26 -20.30 7.36
N ALA A 245 11.35 -20.64 6.45
CA ALA A 245 10.13 -19.86 6.23
C ALA A 245 9.29 -19.70 7.52
N ALA A 246 9.13 -20.79 8.28
CA ALA A 246 8.40 -20.77 9.54
C ALA A 246 9.07 -19.88 10.60
N ARG A 247 10.41 -19.91 10.71
CA ARG A 247 11.17 -19.02 11.60
C ARG A 247 11.01 -17.55 11.21
N LEU A 248 11.05 -17.24 9.92
CA LEU A 248 10.88 -15.88 9.41
C LEU A 248 9.46 -15.36 9.62
N LEU A 249 8.44 -16.21 9.42
CA LEU A 249 7.06 -15.92 9.76
C LEU A 249 6.94 -15.61 11.26
N ARG A 250 7.45 -16.51 12.11
CA ARG A 250 7.43 -16.36 13.57
C ARG A 250 8.08 -15.08 14.06
N ALA A 251 9.18 -14.67 13.44
CA ALA A 251 9.84 -13.40 13.76
C ALA A 251 9.08 -12.14 13.28
N ASN A 252 7.86 -12.28 12.76
CA ASN A 252 7.03 -11.23 12.17
C ASN A 252 7.79 -10.38 11.14
N ARG A 253 8.63 -11.03 10.33
CA ARG A 253 9.46 -10.36 9.31
C ARG A 253 8.79 -10.35 7.93
N PHE A 254 7.59 -10.89 7.81
CA PHE A 254 6.82 -10.88 6.57
C PHE A 254 6.01 -9.59 6.41
N ASN A 255 6.09 -8.98 5.22
CA ASN A 255 5.17 -7.89 4.86
C ASN A 255 3.85 -8.49 4.32
N PHE A 256 2.94 -8.83 5.21
CA PHE A 256 1.60 -9.34 4.87
C PHE A 256 0.76 -8.35 4.04
N GLY A 257 1.09 -7.06 4.08
CA GLY A 257 0.39 -6.05 3.29
C GLY A 257 0.53 -6.25 1.78
N ASP A 258 1.65 -6.83 1.33
CA ASP A 258 1.83 -7.17 -0.08
C ASP A 258 1.12 -8.46 -0.48
N VAL A 259 1.11 -9.46 0.43
CA VAL A 259 0.39 -10.72 0.24
C VAL A 259 -1.12 -10.48 0.14
N ALA A 260 -1.67 -9.59 0.98
CA ALA A 260 -3.09 -9.25 1.01
C ALA A 260 -3.56 -8.42 -0.20
N ARG A 261 -2.66 -7.83 -1.00
CA ARG A 261 -3.05 -7.15 -2.24
C ARG A 261 -3.30 -8.11 -3.39
N ALA A 262 -2.86 -9.36 -3.27
CA ALA A 262 -3.10 -10.37 -4.28
C ALA A 262 -4.57 -10.83 -4.26
N PRO A 263 -5.17 -11.12 -5.43
CA PRO A 263 -6.57 -11.51 -5.53
C PRO A 263 -6.87 -12.86 -4.85
N ASP A 264 -5.87 -13.72 -4.70
CA ASP A 264 -5.94 -15.08 -4.15
C ASP A 264 -5.39 -15.14 -2.71
N TYR A 265 -5.65 -14.09 -1.91
CA TYR A 265 -5.10 -13.95 -0.56
C TYR A 265 -5.37 -15.15 0.35
N VAL A 266 -6.57 -15.73 0.32
CA VAL A 266 -6.94 -16.91 1.15
C VAL A 266 -6.05 -18.11 0.86
N ALA A 267 -5.76 -18.39 -0.42
CA ALA A 267 -4.91 -19.51 -0.81
C ALA A 267 -3.46 -19.32 -0.33
N ARG A 268 -2.95 -18.08 -0.46
CA ARG A 268 -1.62 -17.70 0.05
C ARG A 268 -1.56 -17.82 1.57
N LEU A 269 -2.61 -17.38 2.25
CA LEU A 269 -2.74 -17.44 3.70
C LEU A 269 -2.75 -18.90 4.19
N ARG A 270 -3.54 -19.77 3.56
CA ARG A 270 -3.55 -21.22 3.82
C ARG A 270 -2.14 -21.81 3.66
N ARG A 271 -1.43 -21.50 2.57
CA ARG A 271 -0.06 -21.99 2.35
C ARG A 271 0.90 -21.54 3.44
N LEU A 272 0.87 -20.25 3.80
CA LEU A 272 1.71 -19.71 4.87
C LEU A 272 1.36 -20.31 6.24
N TRP A 273 0.08 -20.54 6.52
CA TRP A 273 -0.37 -21.21 7.74
C TRP A 273 0.16 -22.64 7.82
N HIS A 274 0.03 -23.43 6.75
CA HIS A 274 0.58 -24.77 6.69
C HIS A 274 2.09 -24.80 6.93
N LEU A 275 2.86 -23.80 6.48
CA LEU A 275 4.30 -23.72 6.78
C LEU A 275 4.59 -23.49 8.28
N VAL A 276 3.71 -22.78 8.99
CA VAL A 276 3.83 -22.56 10.44
C VAL A 276 3.45 -23.82 11.23
N ASP A 277 2.41 -24.52 10.77
CA ASP A 277 1.78 -25.67 11.43
C ASP A 277 2.53 -26.99 11.20
N SER A 278 3.01 -27.23 9.97
CA SER A 278 3.69 -28.48 9.56
C SER A 278 5.09 -28.71 10.14
N GLN A 279 5.64 -27.79 10.94
CA GLN A 279 6.98 -27.95 11.48
C GLN A 279 6.96 -28.83 12.74
N PRO A 280 7.71 -29.96 12.75
CA PRO A 280 7.74 -30.88 13.87
C PRO A 280 8.25 -30.18 15.13
N GLN A 281 7.68 -30.59 16.26
CA GLN A 281 8.12 -30.26 17.61
C GLN A 281 9.60 -30.64 17.74
N ALA A 282 10.52 -29.70 17.51
CA ALA A 282 11.95 -29.96 17.72
C ALA A 282 12.13 -30.37 19.19
N ALA A 283 12.65 -31.58 19.35
CA ALA A 283 12.69 -32.37 20.57
C ALA A 283 13.35 -31.65 21.75
N GLY A 284 12.75 -31.87 22.93
CA GLY A 284 13.28 -31.42 24.21
C GLY A 284 12.15 -31.18 25.21
N GLN A 285 11.71 -32.24 25.89
CA GLN A 285 10.68 -32.20 26.95
C GLN A 285 11.03 -31.25 28.11
N ALA A 286 12.26 -30.69 28.16
CA ALA A 286 12.71 -29.72 29.16
C ALA A 286 12.32 -28.25 28.86
N ALA A 287 11.92 -27.89 27.64
CA ALA A 287 11.49 -26.51 27.28
C ALA A 287 9.96 -26.35 27.27
N ALA A 288 9.22 -27.25 27.92
CA ALA A 288 7.75 -27.34 27.82
C ALA A 288 7.01 -26.21 28.58
N ALA A 289 7.54 -25.74 29.72
CA ALA A 289 6.87 -24.74 30.56
C ALA A 289 7.18 -23.28 30.14
N ALA A 290 8.46 -22.90 30.04
CA ALA A 290 8.86 -21.55 29.62
C ALA A 290 8.58 -21.28 28.13
N GLY A 291 8.65 -22.33 27.31
CA GLY A 291 8.32 -22.23 25.89
C GLY A 291 6.83 -22.08 25.63
N ALA A 292 5.91 -22.53 26.49
CA ALA A 292 4.47 -22.49 26.17
C ALA A 292 3.90 -21.06 26.17
N ALA A 293 4.39 -20.19 27.06
CA ALA A 293 4.07 -18.77 27.07
C ALA A 293 4.68 -18.07 25.84
N ALA A 294 6.00 -18.20 25.62
CA ALA A 294 6.66 -17.65 24.43
C ALA A 294 6.10 -18.21 23.09
N ARG A 295 5.62 -19.47 23.07
CA ARG A 295 4.92 -20.12 21.94
C ARG A 295 3.54 -19.52 21.71
N ARG A 296 2.78 -19.25 22.77
CA ARG A 296 1.51 -18.51 22.68
C ARG A 296 1.77 -17.11 22.14
N ASP A 297 2.80 -16.42 22.65
CA ASP A 297 3.14 -15.05 22.26
C ASP A 297 3.60 -14.92 20.80
N LEU A 298 4.28 -15.93 20.25
CA LEU A 298 4.82 -15.90 18.88
C LEU A 298 3.81 -16.37 17.81
N LYS A 299 3.01 -17.42 18.11
CA LYS A 299 1.85 -17.79 17.28
C LYS A 299 0.88 -16.61 17.23
N TRP A 300 0.67 -15.95 18.37
CA TRP A 300 -0.12 -14.72 18.51
C TRP A 300 0.37 -13.56 17.65
N CYS A 301 1.68 -13.30 17.57
CA CYS A 301 2.21 -12.20 16.74
C CYS A 301 1.91 -12.38 15.24
N ILE A 302 2.10 -13.59 14.71
CA ILE A 302 1.81 -13.90 13.30
C ILE A 302 0.31 -13.83 13.04
N THR A 303 -0.49 -14.45 13.92
CA THR A 303 -1.94 -14.47 13.76
C THR A 303 -2.52 -13.07 13.84
N LYS A 304 -1.99 -12.22 14.72
CA LYS A 304 -2.35 -10.80 14.77
C LYS A 304 -2.04 -10.12 13.44
N ALA A 305 -0.84 -10.27 12.88
CA ALA A 305 -0.51 -9.66 11.58
C ALA A 305 -1.41 -10.14 10.43
N MET A 306 -1.75 -11.44 10.40
CA MET A 306 -2.66 -12.04 9.41
C MET A 306 -4.11 -11.55 9.56
N VAL A 307 -4.65 -11.50 10.78
CA VAL A 307 -5.98 -10.97 11.08
C VAL A 307 -6.05 -9.49 10.72
N LEU A 308 -5.05 -8.71 11.13
CA LEU A 308 -4.98 -7.28 10.84
C LEU A 308 -4.96 -6.98 9.36
N THR A 309 -4.25 -7.80 8.57
CA THR A 309 -4.20 -7.62 7.11
C THR A 309 -5.48 -8.11 6.42
N ALA A 310 -6.11 -9.19 6.89
CA ALA A 310 -7.42 -9.61 6.38
C ALA A 310 -8.48 -8.51 6.57
N VAL A 311 -8.54 -7.94 7.77
CA VAL A 311 -9.45 -6.84 8.11
C VAL A 311 -9.14 -5.58 7.32
N ARG A 312 -7.85 -5.19 7.22
CA ARG A 312 -7.38 -4.00 6.50
C ARG A 312 -7.73 -3.99 5.02
N TYR A 313 -7.77 -5.16 4.38
CA TYR A 313 -8.05 -5.27 2.94
C TYR A 313 -9.45 -5.81 2.62
N GLY A 314 -10.29 -6.05 3.63
CA GLY A 314 -11.67 -6.50 3.43
C GLY A 314 -11.81 -7.97 3.04
N HIS A 315 -10.85 -8.81 3.43
CA HIS A 315 -10.87 -10.24 3.09
C HIS A 315 -11.64 -11.05 4.12
N ALA A 316 -12.98 -11.03 4.03
CA ALA A 316 -13.85 -11.75 4.95
C ALA A 316 -13.61 -13.27 4.97
N ASP A 317 -13.36 -13.89 3.81
CA ASP A 317 -13.04 -15.33 3.73
C ASP A 317 -11.72 -15.68 4.41
N ALA A 318 -10.72 -14.80 4.32
CA ALA A 318 -9.45 -14.98 4.99
C ALA A 318 -9.60 -14.86 6.50
N LEU A 319 -10.42 -13.90 6.96
CA LEU A 319 -10.73 -13.77 8.37
C LEU A 319 -11.47 -15.00 8.89
N ARG A 320 -12.49 -15.48 8.17
CA ARG A 320 -13.22 -16.71 8.51
C ARG A 320 -12.30 -17.92 8.61
N TYR A 321 -11.43 -18.12 7.63
CA TYR A 321 -10.42 -19.18 7.67
C TYR A 321 -9.55 -19.10 8.94
N LEU A 322 -9.11 -17.90 9.34
CA LEU A 322 -8.30 -17.71 10.54
C LEU A 322 -9.07 -18.03 11.83
N LEU A 323 -10.36 -17.67 11.91
CA LEU A 323 -11.16 -17.93 13.09
C LEU A 323 -11.58 -19.40 13.18
N ASP A 324 -12.21 -19.92 12.12
CA ASP A 324 -12.86 -21.23 12.13
C ASP A 324 -11.86 -22.38 11.98
N GLU A 325 -10.96 -22.29 10.99
CA GLU A 325 -10.06 -23.40 10.64
C GLU A 325 -8.74 -23.31 11.41
N CYS A 326 -8.22 -22.10 11.67
CA CYS A 326 -6.95 -21.91 12.37
C CYS A 326 -7.11 -21.74 13.89
N GLY A 327 -8.34 -21.53 14.39
CA GLY A 327 -8.64 -21.32 15.81
C GLY A 327 -7.97 -20.08 16.39
N VAL A 328 -7.77 -19.04 15.58
CA VAL A 328 -7.16 -17.79 16.04
C VAL A 328 -8.19 -17.04 16.88
N PRO A 329 -7.93 -16.80 18.18
CA PRO A 329 -8.81 -15.98 19.00
C PRO A 329 -8.87 -14.55 18.45
N LEU A 330 -10.08 -14.05 18.27
CA LEU A 330 -10.32 -12.67 17.93
C LEU A 330 -10.22 -11.82 19.21
N ASP A 331 -9.15 -11.05 19.37
CA ASP A 331 -9.18 -9.93 20.31
C ASP A 331 -10.05 -8.83 19.69
N THR A 332 -11.31 -8.80 20.11
CA THR A 332 -12.36 -7.94 19.57
C THR A 332 -12.02 -6.46 19.70
N HIS A 333 -11.29 -6.06 20.74
CA HIS A 333 -10.95 -4.67 21.00
C HIS A 333 -9.81 -4.18 20.09
N ASP A 334 -8.71 -4.92 20.04
CA ASP A 334 -7.55 -4.59 19.22
C ASP A 334 -7.86 -4.66 17.72
N THR A 335 -8.58 -5.69 17.30
CA THR A 335 -8.93 -5.89 15.88
C THR A 335 -9.81 -4.75 15.36
N PHE A 336 -10.73 -4.28 16.20
CA PHE A 336 -11.62 -3.19 15.89
C PHE A 336 -10.93 -1.81 15.91
N ILE A 337 -10.12 -1.52 16.94
CA ILE A 337 -9.31 -0.29 16.98
C ILE A 337 -8.40 -0.19 15.76
N MET A 338 -7.85 -1.30 15.27
CA MET A 338 -6.99 -1.27 14.09
C MET A 338 -7.73 -1.14 12.76
N TYR A 339 -8.94 -1.70 12.62
CA TYR A 339 -9.84 -1.37 11.51
C TYR A 339 -10.08 0.14 11.45
N MET A 340 -10.20 0.79 12.62
CA MET A 340 -10.41 2.24 12.75
C MET A 340 -9.16 3.09 12.52
N ASN A 341 -7.97 2.67 12.99
CA ASN A 341 -6.72 3.43 12.80
C ASN A 341 -6.21 3.39 11.34
N PHE A 342 -6.49 2.32 10.60
CA PHE A 342 -6.14 2.26 9.18
C PHE A 342 -6.86 3.33 8.37
N ALA A 343 -8.08 3.65 8.79
CA ALA A 343 -8.85 4.72 8.22
C ALA A 343 -7.96 5.98 8.14
N GLU A 344 -7.45 6.49 9.26
CA GLU A 344 -6.63 7.73 9.34
C GLU A 344 -5.45 7.82 8.33
N ASP A 345 -4.77 6.71 8.01
CA ASP A 345 -3.60 6.69 7.11
C ASP A 345 -3.94 6.85 5.61
N VAL A 346 -5.16 6.50 5.18
CA VAL A 346 -5.58 6.61 3.77
C VAL A 346 -5.73 8.08 3.34
N GLY A 347 -5.94 8.99 4.30
CA GLY A 347 -6.11 10.43 4.06
C GLY A 347 -4.81 11.20 3.80
N SER A 348 -3.66 10.66 4.20
CA SER A 348 -2.37 11.37 4.13
C SER A 348 -1.48 10.91 2.97
N SER A 349 -1.59 9.64 2.56
CA SER A 349 -0.76 9.03 1.52
C SER A 349 -1.61 8.52 0.39
N GLY A 350 -1.75 9.30 -0.70
CA GLY A 350 -2.48 8.97 -1.93
C GLY A 350 -1.91 7.80 -2.76
N ARG A 351 -1.43 6.75 -2.08
CA ARG A 351 -0.67 5.61 -2.59
C ARG A 351 -1.31 4.25 -2.24
N LEU A 352 -2.58 4.23 -1.83
CA LEU A 352 -3.37 3.00 -1.79
C LEU A 352 -4.01 2.79 -3.16
N GLY A 353 -3.60 1.71 -3.81
CA GLY A 353 -4.08 1.31 -5.13
C GLY A 353 -5.60 1.20 -5.19
N ALA A 354 -6.15 1.47 -6.37
CA ALA A 354 -7.58 1.56 -6.66
C ALA A 354 -8.42 0.34 -6.20
N THR A 355 -7.80 -0.79 -5.85
CA THR A 355 -8.44 -2.05 -5.45
C THR A 355 -9.11 -2.01 -4.08
N ALA A 356 -8.55 -1.32 -3.07
CA ALA A 356 -9.18 -1.21 -1.74
C ALA A 356 -10.33 -0.19 -1.69
N THR A 357 -10.37 0.74 -2.66
CA THR A 357 -11.40 1.79 -2.74
C THR A 357 -12.48 1.51 -3.79
N GLY A 358 -12.42 0.37 -4.49
CA GLY A 358 -13.44 -0.07 -5.45
C GLY A 358 -14.62 -0.75 -4.76
N ALA A 359 -15.72 -0.98 -5.49
CA ALA A 359 -16.93 -1.63 -4.97
C ALA A 359 -16.66 -3.04 -4.38
N ALA A 360 -15.71 -3.79 -4.94
CA ALA A 360 -15.32 -5.10 -4.41
C ALA A 360 -14.67 -5.02 -3.01
N GLY A 361 -13.74 -4.07 -2.80
CA GLY A 361 -13.18 -3.80 -1.48
C GLY A 361 -14.25 -3.29 -0.50
N ALA A 362 -15.19 -2.49 -1.00
CA ALA A 362 -16.32 -2.00 -0.22
C ALA A 362 -17.20 -3.10 0.37
N ASN A 363 -17.54 -4.08 -0.48
CA ASN A 363 -18.33 -5.25 -0.14
C ASN A 363 -17.55 -6.20 0.77
N GLY A 364 -16.25 -6.37 0.53
CA GLY A 364 -15.37 -7.14 1.41
C GLY A 364 -15.31 -6.58 2.83
N HIS A 365 -15.19 -5.26 2.97
CA HIS A 365 -15.22 -4.61 4.29
C HIS A 365 -16.58 -4.75 5.00
N LEU A 366 -17.70 -4.71 4.27
CA LEU A 366 -19.02 -4.99 4.85
C LEU A 366 -19.10 -6.43 5.38
N ALA A 367 -18.64 -7.40 4.59
CA ALA A 367 -18.62 -8.80 4.99
C ALA A 367 -17.73 -9.03 6.22
N VAL A 368 -16.60 -8.33 6.34
CA VAL A 368 -15.77 -8.34 7.55
C VAL A 368 -16.54 -7.81 8.76
N LEU A 369 -17.24 -6.67 8.63
CA LEU A 369 -18.04 -6.10 9.73
C LEU A 369 -19.19 -7.04 10.17
N GLN A 370 -19.85 -7.69 9.21
CA GLN A 370 -20.89 -8.68 9.48
C GLN A 370 -20.32 -9.88 10.26
N LEU A 371 -19.16 -10.38 9.85
CA LEU A 371 -18.47 -11.47 10.54
C LEU A 371 -18.06 -11.07 11.95
N LEU A 372 -17.47 -9.88 12.15
CA LEU A 372 -17.14 -9.37 13.48
C LEU A 372 -18.38 -9.29 14.39
N ARG A 373 -19.54 -8.90 13.86
CA ARG A 373 -20.80 -8.88 14.61
C ARG A 373 -21.22 -10.29 15.05
N ASN A 374 -21.12 -11.26 14.15
CA ASN A 374 -21.47 -12.65 14.45
C ASN A 374 -20.57 -13.23 15.56
N GLU A 375 -19.31 -12.79 15.61
CA GLU A 375 -18.36 -13.11 16.68
C GLU A 375 -18.60 -12.33 18.00
N GLY A 376 -19.70 -11.57 18.10
CA GLY A 376 -20.09 -10.87 19.33
C GLY A 376 -19.50 -9.47 19.50
N VAL A 377 -18.90 -8.87 18.47
CA VAL A 377 -18.45 -7.47 18.52
C VAL A 377 -19.67 -6.53 18.53
N ALA A 378 -19.79 -5.73 19.60
CA ALA A 378 -20.80 -4.68 19.69
C ALA A 378 -20.27 -3.35 19.12
N PHE A 379 -21.04 -2.73 18.23
CA PHE A 379 -20.72 -1.43 17.62
C PHE A 379 -21.43 -0.28 18.35
N LYS A 380 -20.73 0.84 18.56
CA LYS A 380 -21.25 2.05 19.20
C LYS A 380 -21.19 3.25 18.25
N ALA A 381 -21.97 4.30 18.54
CA ALA A 381 -21.98 5.52 17.71
C ALA A 381 -20.59 6.16 17.52
N LYS A 382 -19.75 6.20 18.58
CA LYS A 382 -18.37 6.72 18.49
C LYS A 382 -17.49 6.00 17.45
N ASP A 383 -17.81 4.74 17.18
CA ASP A 383 -17.08 3.92 16.24
C ASP A 383 -17.43 4.32 14.79
N LEU A 384 -18.68 4.74 14.58
CA LEU A 384 -19.16 5.27 13.31
C LEU A 384 -18.55 6.63 13.01
N VAL A 385 -18.18 7.44 14.01
CA VAL A 385 -17.50 8.74 13.79
C VAL A 385 -16.20 8.53 13.01
N ARG A 386 -15.41 7.52 13.38
CA ARG A 386 -14.16 7.19 12.69
C ARG A 386 -14.39 6.64 11.29
N GLN A 387 -15.51 5.96 11.04
CA GLN A 387 -15.91 5.48 9.71
C GLN A 387 -16.49 6.57 8.80
N GLY A 388 -17.23 7.53 9.36
CA GLY A 388 -17.91 8.60 8.64
C GLY A 388 -16.95 9.54 7.90
N CYS A 389 -15.70 9.66 8.37
CA CYS A 389 -14.65 10.44 7.72
C CYS A 389 -14.16 9.88 6.37
N TRP A 390 -14.61 8.69 5.95
CA TRP A 390 -14.10 8.00 4.76
C TRP A 390 -15.15 7.94 3.65
N HIS A 391 -14.87 8.63 2.54
CA HIS A 391 -15.74 8.57 1.36
C HIS A 391 -15.05 8.10 0.08
N ARG A 392 -15.68 7.07 -0.49
CA ARG A 392 -16.35 7.06 -1.81
C ARG A 392 -17.64 6.22 -1.67
N ALA A 393 -18.56 6.25 -2.64
CA ALA A 393 -19.87 5.54 -2.64
C ALA A 393 -19.91 4.14 -1.96
N ALA A 394 -18.81 3.40 -2.06
CA ALA A 394 -18.44 2.23 -1.27
C ALA A 394 -18.73 2.29 0.26
N ALA A 395 -18.65 3.45 0.90
CA ALA A 395 -18.81 3.62 2.34
C ALA A 395 -20.29 3.76 2.77
N ALA A 396 -21.17 4.21 1.87
CA ALA A 396 -22.58 4.43 2.18
C ALA A 396 -23.27 3.13 2.63
N VAL A 397 -23.03 2.02 1.91
CA VAL A 397 -23.62 0.70 2.24
C VAL A 397 -23.15 0.17 3.60
N ARG A 398 -21.86 0.37 3.94
CA ARG A 398 -21.35 0.00 5.27
C ARG A 398 -21.97 0.84 6.37
N MET A 399 -22.11 2.14 6.09
CA MET A 399 -22.61 3.09 7.06
C MET A 399 -24.11 2.89 7.33
N THR A 400 -24.91 2.60 6.30
CA THR A 400 -26.33 2.26 6.45
C THR A 400 -26.50 0.98 7.27
N TRP A 401 -25.75 -0.07 6.95
CA TRP A 401 -25.78 -1.30 7.74
C TRP A 401 -25.33 -1.07 9.17
N LEU A 402 -24.23 -0.34 9.39
CA LEU A 402 -23.76 -0.01 10.74
C LEU A 402 -24.83 0.73 11.57
N MET A 403 -25.60 1.63 10.97
CA MET A 403 -26.70 2.31 11.67
C MET A 403 -27.81 1.38 12.11
N GLU A 404 -28.13 0.34 11.33
CA GLU A 404 -29.14 -0.66 11.71
C GLU A 404 -28.70 -1.54 12.87
N VAL A 405 -27.39 -1.76 13.02
CA VAL A 405 -26.84 -2.73 13.97
C VAL A 405 -26.31 -2.10 15.26
N VAL A 406 -26.02 -0.81 15.26
CA VAL A 406 -25.62 -0.06 16.45
C VAL A 406 -26.80 -0.02 17.41
N VAL A 407 -26.51 -0.38 18.67
CA VAL A 407 -27.48 -0.25 19.76
C VAL A 407 -27.40 1.18 20.29
N ASP A 408 -28.52 1.89 20.25
CA ASP A 408 -28.64 3.23 20.83
C ASP A 408 -28.48 3.14 22.35
N ALA A 409 -27.47 3.81 22.91
CA ALA A 409 -27.41 4.03 24.36
C ALA A 409 -28.22 5.29 24.71
N PRO A 410 -28.94 5.30 25.85
CA PRO A 410 -29.66 6.49 26.29
C PRO A 410 -28.65 7.64 26.51
N GLY A 411 -28.84 8.75 25.79
CA GLY A 411 -27.94 9.92 25.82
C GLY A 411 -27.00 10.06 24.61
N ASP A 412 -27.05 9.16 23.62
CA ASP A 412 -26.17 9.18 22.44
C ASP A 412 -26.46 10.29 21.41
N GLY A 413 -27.37 11.25 21.68
CA GLY A 413 -27.66 12.36 20.75
C GLY A 413 -26.41 13.17 20.36
N ASP A 414 -25.48 13.35 21.30
CA ASP A 414 -24.17 13.97 21.03
C ASP A 414 -23.25 13.06 20.19
N GLY A 415 -23.36 11.74 20.38
CA GLY A 415 -22.64 10.74 19.60
C GLY A 415 -23.09 10.71 18.14
N TRP A 416 -24.40 10.69 17.89
CA TRP A 416 -24.98 10.70 16.55
C TRP A 416 -24.73 12.03 15.81
N SER A 417 -24.70 13.14 16.54
CA SER A 417 -24.28 14.45 16.00
C SER A 417 -22.82 14.42 15.52
N ALA A 418 -21.91 13.80 16.28
CA ALA A 418 -20.53 13.61 15.84
C ALA A 418 -20.43 12.71 14.59
N VAL A 419 -21.27 11.66 14.50
CA VAL A 419 -21.34 10.80 13.32
C VAL A 419 -21.85 11.57 12.11
N PHE A 420 -22.85 12.43 12.29
CA PHE A 420 -23.37 13.33 11.26
C PHE A 420 -22.28 14.25 10.72
N VAL A 421 -21.55 14.94 11.61
CA VAL A 421 -20.45 15.83 11.20
C VAL A 421 -19.40 15.07 10.39
N ALA A 422 -19.01 13.88 10.85
CA ALA A 422 -18.04 13.05 10.14
C ALA A 422 -18.56 12.62 8.75
N ALA A 423 -19.78 12.10 8.67
CA ALA A 423 -20.40 11.64 7.43
C ALA A 423 -20.62 12.79 6.43
N ALA A 424 -21.10 13.95 6.89
CA ALA A 424 -21.32 15.13 6.07
C ALA A 424 -20.01 15.69 5.50
N ARG A 425 -18.95 15.78 6.31
CA ARG A 425 -17.60 16.16 5.84
C ARG A 425 -17.02 15.14 4.86
N GLY A 426 -17.34 13.87 5.04
CA GLY A 426 -17.02 12.81 4.09
C GLY A 426 -17.76 12.98 2.76
N GLY A 427 -18.87 13.70 2.71
CA GLY A 427 -19.72 13.81 1.53
C GLY A 427 -20.72 12.66 1.39
N ALA A 428 -21.25 12.20 2.52
CA ALA A 428 -22.38 11.30 2.54
C ALA A 428 -23.57 11.83 1.71
N GLY A 429 -24.24 10.93 1.01
CA GLY A 429 -25.46 11.25 0.30
C GLY A 429 -26.60 11.62 1.25
N LEU A 430 -27.54 12.42 0.73
CA LEU A 430 -28.71 12.90 1.47
C LEU A 430 -29.52 11.81 2.21
N PRO A 431 -29.74 10.59 1.66
CA PRO A 431 -30.46 9.53 2.38
C PRO A 431 -29.81 9.15 3.72
N LEU A 432 -28.47 9.13 3.78
CA LEU A 432 -27.74 8.77 5.00
C LEU A 432 -27.82 9.90 6.04
N LEU A 433 -27.74 11.16 5.60
CA LEU A 433 -27.87 12.32 6.48
C LEU A 433 -29.27 12.41 7.11
N ARG A 434 -30.31 12.11 6.34
CA ARG A 434 -31.70 12.00 6.84
C ARG A 434 -31.87 10.87 7.85
N ALA A 435 -31.27 9.69 7.59
CA ALA A 435 -31.30 8.57 8.51
C ALA A 435 -30.61 8.88 9.86
N LEU A 436 -29.56 9.70 9.84
CA LEU A 436 -28.89 10.21 11.04
C LEU A 436 -29.75 11.22 11.79
N ARG A 437 -30.39 12.14 11.07
CA ARG A 437 -31.30 13.11 11.66
C ARG A 437 -32.48 12.43 12.37
N ALA A 438 -33.04 11.37 11.77
CA ALA A 438 -34.10 10.57 12.38
C ALA A 438 -33.68 9.89 13.69
N ARG A 439 -32.36 9.68 13.92
CA ARG A 439 -31.79 9.18 15.18
C ARG A 439 -31.44 10.28 16.18
N GLY A 440 -31.85 11.53 15.92
CA GLY A 440 -31.63 12.67 16.82
C GLY A 440 -30.29 13.38 16.64
N ALA A 441 -29.57 13.14 15.53
CA ALA A 441 -28.36 13.91 15.23
C ALA A 441 -28.68 15.39 14.93
N ALA A 442 -27.89 16.31 15.48
CA ALA A 442 -27.96 17.72 15.13
C ALA A 442 -27.40 17.96 13.72
N VAL A 443 -28.12 18.77 12.94
CA VAL A 443 -27.65 19.19 11.61
C VAL A 443 -26.54 20.24 11.77
N ASP A 444 -25.38 19.96 11.17
CA ASP A 444 -24.23 20.87 11.11
C ASP A 444 -24.03 21.36 9.67
N LEU A 445 -24.40 22.62 9.41
CA LEU A 445 -24.31 23.25 8.08
C LEU A 445 -22.86 23.41 7.61
N ASP A 446 -21.92 23.67 8.53
CA ASP A 446 -20.49 23.78 8.21
C ASP A 446 -19.94 22.44 7.69
N ALA A 447 -20.36 21.34 8.32
CA ALA A 447 -19.98 20.00 7.92
C ALA A 447 -20.55 19.62 6.54
N VAL A 448 -21.81 19.94 6.27
CA VAL A 448 -22.47 19.68 4.98
C VAL A 448 -21.85 20.57 3.88
N ALA A 449 -21.53 21.82 4.16
CA ALA A 449 -20.83 22.69 3.21
C ALA A 449 -19.42 22.21 2.87
N CYS A 450 -18.77 21.50 3.80
CA CYS A 450 -17.41 21.01 3.59
C CYS A 450 -17.34 19.82 2.61
N GLY A 451 -18.38 18.98 2.51
CA GLY A 451 -18.32 17.74 1.72
C GLY A 451 -19.61 17.28 1.04
N GLY A 452 -20.77 17.81 1.43
CA GLY A 452 -22.08 17.42 0.90
C GLY A 452 -22.37 17.95 -0.50
N SER A 453 -23.43 17.43 -1.12
CA SER A 453 -23.97 17.95 -2.39
C SER A 453 -24.78 19.23 -2.18
N LEU A 454 -25.05 19.97 -3.26
CA LEU A 454 -25.96 21.13 -3.23
C LEU A 454 -27.35 20.74 -2.70
N GLU A 455 -27.87 19.57 -3.10
CA GLU A 455 -29.14 19.03 -2.58
C GLU A 455 -29.09 18.80 -1.06
N ALA A 456 -27.95 18.34 -0.53
CA ALA A 456 -27.79 18.16 0.91
C ALA A 456 -27.69 19.51 1.65
N LEU A 457 -27.09 20.52 1.04
CA LEU A 457 -27.02 21.89 1.57
C LEU A 457 -28.40 22.54 1.65
N GLU A 458 -29.21 22.40 0.60
CA GLU A 458 -30.58 22.92 0.56
C GLU A 458 -31.42 22.29 1.66
N TRP A 459 -31.41 20.95 1.75
CA TRP A 459 -32.10 20.23 2.82
C TRP A 459 -31.61 20.65 4.22
N ALA A 460 -30.30 20.80 4.44
CA ALA A 460 -29.77 21.17 5.75
C ALA A 460 -30.23 22.57 6.20
N VAL A 461 -30.35 23.52 5.26
CA VAL A 461 -30.88 24.86 5.52
C VAL A 461 -32.37 24.82 5.86
N GLU A 462 -33.15 24.02 5.14
CA GLU A 462 -34.58 23.84 5.40
C GLU A 462 -34.84 23.24 6.78
N GLU A 463 -34.10 22.20 7.17
CA GLU A 463 -34.21 21.58 8.49
C GLU A 463 -33.83 22.58 9.61
N LEU A 464 -32.73 23.30 9.45
CA LEU A 464 -32.30 24.30 10.43
C LEU A 464 -33.28 25.46 10.57
N ALA A 465 -33.89 25.90 9.46
CA ALA A 465 -34.94 26.90 9.46
C ALA A 465 -36.21 26.41 10.17
N ALA A 466 -36.59 25.15 9.96
CA ALA A 466 -37.73 24.53 10.63
C ALA A 466 -37.50 24.38 12.15
N GLU A 467 -36.27 24.06 12.57
CA GLU A 467 -35.93 23.87 13.99
C GLU A 467 -35.73 25.17 14.77
N ARG A 468 -35.08 26.17 14.16
CA ARG A 468 -34.56 27.36 14.86
C ARG A 468 -35.08 28.69 14.30
N GLY A 469 -35.95 28.63 13.29
CA GLY A 469 -36.43 29.80 12.55
C GLY A 469 -35.38 30.39 11.59
N GLU A 470 -35.83 31.23 10.66
CA GLU A 470 -34.98 31.86 9.63
C GLU A 470 -33.82 32.70 10.22
N ALA A 471 -33.95 33.17 11.46
CA ALA A 471 -32.90 33.92 12.16
C ALA A 471 -31.62 33.09 12.40
N ALA A 472 -31.72 31.76 12.52
CA ALA A 472 -30.55 30.89 12.68
C ALA A 472 -29.70 30.76 11.40
N LEU A 473 -30.26 31.11 10.23
CA LEU A 473 -29.55 31.16 8.95
C LEU A 473 -28.71 32.44 8.79
N GLN A 474 -28.69 33.33 9.78
CA GLN A 474 -27.85 34.53 9.75
C GLN A 474 -26.42 34.28 10.25
N VAL A 475 -26.12 33.08 10.76
CA VAL A 475 -24.76 32.72 11.19
C VAL A 475 -23.96 32.26 9.96
N PRO A 476 -22.96 33.03 9.51
CA PRO A 476 -22.16 32.65 8.36
C PRO A 476 -21.34 31.38 8.65
N VAL A 477 -21.12 30.59 7.60
CA VAL A 477 -20.30 29.36 7.66
C VAL A 477 -18.90 29.70 8.16
N SER A 478 -18.33 28.89 9.06
CA SER A 478 -17.05 29.22 9.69
C SER A 478 -15.93 29.44 8.65
N PRO A 479 -15.08 30.50 8.79
CA PRO A 479 -13.99 30.81 7.87
C PRO A 479 -13.02 29.64 7.63
N ARG A 480 -12.89 28.72 8.60
CA ARG A 480 -12.09 27.50 8.47
C ARG A 480 -12.59 26.60 7.34
N TYR A 481 -13.90 26.40 7.19
CA TYR A 481 -14.45 25.53 6.16
C TYR A 481 -14.51 26.18 4.78
N VAL A 482 -14.75 27.50 4.72
CA VAL A 482 -14.66 28.24 3.45
C VAL A 482 -13.26 28.10 2.83
N ARG A 483 -12.20 28.08 3.68
CA ARG A 483 -10.84 27.79 3.23
C ARG A 483 -10.69 26.38 2.68
N THR A 484 -11.28 25.36 3.32
CA THR A 484 -11.27 23.97 2.86
C THR A 484 -11.96 23.80 1.51
N ILE A 485 -13.15 24.40 1.33
CA ILE A 485 -13.92 24.36 0.07
C ILE A 485 -13.11 25.01 -1.07
N ARG A 486 -12.44 26.13 -0.80
CA ARG A 486 -11.54 26.80 -1.78
C ARG A 486 -10.33 25.94 -2.16
N ILE A 487 -9.73 25.22 -1.20
CA ILE A 487 -8.62 24.30 -1.47
C ILE A 487 -9.10 23.10 -2.30
N ALA A 488 -10.31 22.60 -2.02
CA ALA A 488 -10.95 21.55 -2.81
C ALA A 488 -11.32 22.01 -4.23
N GLY A 489 -11.55 23.32 -4.42
CA GLY A 489 -11.86 23.93 -5.71
C GLY A 489 -13.34 23.82 -6.11
N ASP A 490 -14.24 23.60 -5.15
CA ASP A 490 -15.68 23.51 -5.39
C ASP A 490 -16.31 24.91 -5.49
N ASN A 491 -16.33 25.45 -6.71
CA ASN A 491 -16.89 26.77 -6.99
C ASN A 491 -18.42 26.81 -6.87
N SER A 492 -19.11 25.69 -7.13
CA SER A 492 -20.56 25.61 -7.09
C SER A 492 -21.08 25.82 -5.66
N THR A 493 -20.47 25.15 -4.68
CA THR A 493 -20.79 25.36 -3.26
C THR A 493 -20.46 26.79 -2.80
N LEU A 494 -19.35 27.36 -3.25
CA LEU A 494 -18.98 28.75 -2.91
C LEU A 494 -19.96 29.79 -3.49
N ASP A 495 -20.43 29.58 -4.71
CA ASP A 495 -21.38 30.47 -5.36
C ASP A 495 -22.77 30.34 -4.75
N TRP A 496 -23.19 29.13 -4.38
CA TRP A 496 -24.42 28.88 -3.62
C TRP A 496 -24.40 29.58 -2.25
N LEU A 497 -23.31 29.42 -1.47
CA LEU A 497 -23.14 30.09 -0.19
C LEU A 497 -23.14 31.63 -0.33
N ARG A 498 -22.57 32.15 -1.41
CA ARG A 498 -22.59 33.59 -1.72
C ARG A 498 -24.00 34.08 -2.01
N GLY A 499 -24.76 33.34 -2.82
CA GLY A 499 -26.15 33.69 -3.18
C GLY A 499 -27.08 33.74 -1.98
N ARG A 500 -26.79 32.97 -0.93
CA ARG A 500 -27.54 32.94 0.34
C ARG A 500 -27.00 33.87 1.43
N GLY A 501 -25.93 34.62 1.17
CA GLY A 501 -25.32 35.52 2.17
C GLY A 501 -24.62 34.80 3.32
N LEU A 502 -24.32 33.51 3.19
CA LEU A 502 -23.75 32.66 4.24
C LEU A 502 -22.21 32.67 4.29
N LEU A 503 -21.56 33.52 3.49
CA LEU A 503 -20.11 33.68 3.49
C LEU A 503 -19.67 34.72 4.53
N PRO A 504 -18.57 34.48 5.27
CA PRO A 504 -18.01 35.47 6.18
C PRO A 504 -17.64 36.79 5.48
N PRO A 505 -17.94 37.95 6.07
CA PRO A 505 -17.73 39.28 5.45
C PRO A 505 -16.25 39.58 5.14
N LEU A 506 -15.30 39.00 5.88
CA LEU A 506 -13.86 39.16 5.64
C LEU A 506 -13.35 38.46 4.37
N LEU A 507 -14.17 37.64 3.70
CA LEU A 507 -13.80 36.89 2.49
C LEU A 507 -14.42 37.45 1.20
N VAL A 508 -15.36 38.40 1.31
CA VAL A 508 -15.99 39.07 0.16
C VAL A 508 -15.02 40.07 -0.50
N ARG A 509 -14.14 40.72 0.28
CA ARG A 509 -13.28 41.83 -0.17
C ARG A 509 -12.10 41.47 -1.07
N VAL A 510 -11.73 40.19 -1.23
CA VAL A 510 -10.54 39.83 -2.03
C VAL A 510 -10.79 39.94 -3.54
N ARG A 511 -12.04 39.84 -4.01
CA ARG A 511 -12.36 40.05 -5.43
C ARG A 511 -12.70 41.50 -5.79
N GLU A 512 -13.21 42.30 -4.85
CA GLU A 512 -13.47 43.73 -5.09
C GLU A 512 -12.16 44.53 -5.18
N LEU A 513 -11.17 44.22 -4.35
CA LEU A 513 -9.83 44.82 -4.44
C LEU A 513 -9.06 44.45 -5.73
N GLN A 514 -9.43 43.36 -6.41
CA GLN A 514 -8.85 43.01 -7.72
C GLN A 514 -9.63 43.61 -8.91
N ARG A 515 -10.85 44.10 -8.69
CA ARG A 515 -11.67 44.72 -9.74
C ARG A 515 -11.52 46.25 -9.76
N ASP A 516 -11.29 46.86 -8.59
CA ASP A 516 -11.12 48.31 -8.45
C ASP A 516 -9.65 48.77 -8.58
N GLY A 517 -8.68 47.85 -8.65
CA GLY A 517 -7.27 48.17 -8.94
C GLY A 517 -6.97 48.54 -10.40
N GLY A 518 -7.99 48.82 -11.20
CA GLY A 518 -7.88 49.02 -12.64
C GLY A 518 -8.86 50.06 -13.18
N LYS A 519 -8.98 51.23 -12.53
CA LYS A 519 -9.53 52.44 -13.15
C LYS A 519 -9.14 53.70 -12.37
N GLY A 520 -8.30 54.53 -13.00
CA GLY A 520 -8.27 55.97 -12.76
C GLY A 520 -7.20 56.49 -11.80
N VAL A 521 -5.93 56.44 -12.19
CA VAL A 521 -5.02 57.56 -11.88
C VAL A 521 -5.03 58.43 -13.13
N GLY A 522 -5.76 59.53 -13.06
CA GLY A 522 -5.80 60.61 -14.03
C GLY A 522 -5.69 61.92 -13.24
N ASP A 523 -4.79 62.77 -13.73
CA ASP A 523 -4.18 63.99 -13.17
C ASP A 523 -5.06 65.05 -12.48
N ALA A 524 -4.31 65.95 -11.80
CA ALA A 524 -4.57 67.31 -11.27
C ALA A 524 -4.99 67.37 -9.78
N ASP A 525 -4.31 68.06 -8.84
CA ASP A 525 -3.29 69.12 -8.90
C ASP A 525 -2.32 69.03 -7.70
N ALA A 526 -1.01 69.02 -8.00
CA ALA A 526 0.09 69.82 -7.39
C ALA A 526 1.45 69.24 -7.82
#